data_AF-A0A0L7T6C7-F1
#
_entry.id   AF-A0A0L7T6C7-F1
#
_cell.length_a   1.000
_cell.length_b   1.000
_cell.length_c   1.000
_cell.angle_alpha   90.00
_cell.angle_beta   90.00
_cell.angle_gamma   90.00
#
_symmetry.space_group_name_H-M   'P 1'
#
loop_
_entity.id
_entity.type
_entity.pdbx_description
1 polymer ?
#
loop_
_entity_poly.entity_id
_entity_poly.type
_entity_poly.pdbx_seq_one_letter_code
_entity_poly.pdbx_strand_id
1 'polypeptide(L)'
;MLAWLAFQILRPSSDKRKSRRHIRALRREFLDQLSRHPRLSESRFESQIYHRISQLSTSRDQTARVWLLRWGVVLLNCSHIVWQLRTWQSDSATLTAMRDASLRGLQRIISERGVQHRFLDETLAELQQMMDALQTQQTEDAGELAGIIWRLWCSLSQLKQALPDNAGQLRSAGIL
;
A
#
# COMPACT_ATOMS: atom_id res chain seq x y z
N MET A 1 26.16 -2.85 -37.15
CA MET A 1 25.61 -1.74 -36.33
C MET A 1 24.06 -1.68 -36.30
N LEU A 2 23.32 -2.73 -36.66
CA LEU A 2 21.84 -2.77 -36.56
C LEU A 2 21.32 -3.33 -35.21
N ALA A 3 22.15 -4.10 -34.49
CA ALA A 3 21.78 -4.70 -33.19
C ALA A 3 21.52 -3.67 -32.07
N TRP A 4 22.15 -2.49 -32.15
CA TRP A 4 21.99 -1.42 -31.14
C TRP A 4 20.63 -0.69 -31.26
N LEU A 5 20.12 -0.52 -32.48
CA LEU A 5 18.79 0.03 -32.77
C LEU A 5 17.67 -0.93 -32.34
N ALA A 6 17.83 -2.24 -32.58
CA ALA A 6 16.92 -3.27 -32.08
C ALA A 6 16.87 -3.30 -30.53
N PHE A 7 18.00 -3.08 -29.87
CA PHE A 7 18.07 -2.99 -28.40
C PHE A 7 17.32 -1.76 -27.85
N GLN A 8 17.29 -0.64 -28.58
CA GLN A 8 16.54 0.56 -28.16
C GLN A 8 15.02 0.40 -28.29
N ILE A 9 14.55 -0.43 -29.22
CA ILE A 9 13.11 -0.71 -29.43
C ILE A 9 12.60 -1.84 -28.53
N LEU A 10 13.45 -2.82 -28.16
CA LEU A 10 13.13 -3.88 -27.19
C LEU A 10 13.24 -3.41 -25.72
N ARG A 11 14.07 -2.39 -25.43
CA ARG A 11 14.29 -1.82 -24.09
C ARG A 11 13.03 -1.28 -23.38
N PRO A 12 12.12 -0.53 -24.03
CA PRO A 12 10.89 -0.04 -23.41
C PRO A 12 10.01 -1.19 -22.89
N SER A 13 9.95 -2.29 -23.64
CA SER A 13 9.20 -3.50 -23.25
C SER A 13 9.90 -4.24 -22.12
N SER A 14 11.24 -4.33 -22.14
CA SER A 14 12.02 -4.93 -21.05
C SER A 14 11.93 -4.12 -19.74
N ASP A 15 11.98 -2.80 -19.83
CA ASP A 15 11.89 -1.89 -18.69
C ASP A 15 10.49 -1.96 -18.05
N LYS A 16 9.43 -1.97 -18.88
CA LYS A 16 8.04 -2.25 -18.43
C LYS A 16 7.90 -3.61 -17.76
N ARG A 17 8.55 -4.66 -18.26
CA ARG A 17 8.55 -5.99 -17.61
C ARG A 17 9.32 -5.99 -16.29
N LYS A 18 10.41 -5.21 -16.20
CA LYS A 18 11.20 -5.05 -14.97
C LYS A 18 10.40 -4.28 -13.93
N SER A 19 9.79 -3.14 -14.29
CA SER A 19 8.94 -2.34 -13.40
C SER A 19 7.78 -3.15 -12.83
N ARG A 20 7.06 -3.91 -13.67
CA ARG A 20 6.00 -4.83 -13.24
C ARG A 20 6.48 -5.89 -12.24
N ARG A 21 7.69 -6.43 -12.40
CA ARG A 21 8.26 -7.40 -11.44
C ARG A 21 8.52 -6.77 -10.07
N HIS A 22 9.05 -5.55 -10.04
CA HIS A 22 9.24 -4.83 -8.78
C HIS A 22 7.91 -4.50 -8.10
N ILE A 23 6.89 -4.07 -8.85
CA ILE A 23 5.54 -3.80 -8.33
C ILE A 23 4.93 -5.06 -7.69
N ARG A 24 5.02 -6.21 -8.36
CA ARG A 24 4.53 -7.49 -7.81
C ARG A 24 5.31 -7.91 -6.56
N ALA A 25 6.62 -7.69 -6.52
CA ALA A 25 7.43 -7.99 -5.34
C ALA A 25 7.00 -7.11 -4.15
N LEU A 26 6.90 -5.80 -4.34
CA LEU A 26 6.43 -4.84 -3.34
C LEU A 26 5.06 -5.22 -2.78
N ARG A 27 4.11 -5.58 -3.66
CA ARG A 27 2.79 -6.04 -3.23
C ARG A 27 2.88 -7.27 -2.34
N ARG A 28 3.64 -8.29 -2.76
CA ARG A 28 3.76 -9.54 -1.99
C ARG A 28 4.38 -9.28 -0.62
N GLU A 29 5.42 -8.44 -0.57
CA GLU A 29 6.08 -8.07 0.67
C GLU A 29 5.16 -7.27 1.59
N PHE A 30 4.37 -6.34 1.05
CA PHE A 30 3.38 -5.63 1.85
C PHE A 30 2.26 -6.53 2.36
N LEU A 31 1.75 -7.44 1.54
CA LEU A 31 0.74 -8.42 1.99
C LEU A 31 1.31 -9.36 3.07
N ASP A 32 2.59 -9.74 2.98
CA ASP A 32 3.30 -10.45 4.05
C ASP A 32 3.36 -9.61 5.33
N GLN A 33 3.62 -8.30 5.21
CA GLN A 33 3.55 -7.36 6.35
C GLN A 33 2.15 -7.23 6.96
N LEU A 34 1.07 -7.63 6.30
CA LEU A 34 -0.28 -7.66 6.90
C LEU A 34 -0.54 -8.95 7.69
N SER A 35 0.32 -9.96 7.58
CA SER A 35 0.15 -11.21 8.31
C SER A 35 0.41 -11.05 9.81
N ARG A 36 -0.06 -12.01 10.60
CA ARG A 36 0.20 -12.05 12.05
C ARG A 36 1.70 -12.20 12.35
N HIS A 37 2.42 -12.94 11.51
CA HIS A 37 3.85 -13.21 11.64
C HIS A 37 4.56 -12.95 10.31
N PRO A 38 4.88 -11.68 10.02
CA PRO A 38 5.57 -11.34 8.78
C PRO A 38 6.98 -11.95 8.75
N ARG A 39 7.47 -12.27 7.56
CA ARG A 39 8.81 -12.85 7.37
C ARG A 39 9.92 -11.84 7.59
N LEU A 40 9.64 -10.57 7.29
CA LEU A 40 10.57 -9.47 7.47
C LEU A 40 10.17 -8.65 8.70
N SER A 41 11.17 -8.26 9.50
CA SER A 41 10.98 -7.21 10.49
C SER A 41 10.62 -5.89 9.81
N GLU A 42 10.04 -4.97 10.57
CA GLU A 42 9.70 -3.61 10.12
C GLU A 42 10.89 -2.93 9.42
N SER A 43 12.04 -2.88 10.07
CA SER A 43 13.26 -2.25 9.55
C SER A 43 13.79 -2.91 8.26
N ARG A 44 13.68 -4.23 8.15
CA ARG A 44 14.11 -4.97 6.94
C ARG A 44 13.14 -4.72 5.79
N PHE A 45 11.84 -4.70 6.07
CA PHE A 45 10.83 -4.34 5.10
C PHE A 45 11.04 -2.92 4.59
N GLU A 46 11.20 -1.94 5.48
CA GLU A 46 11.48 -0.54 5.13
C GLU A 46 12.73 -0.41 4.23
N SER A 47 13.83 -1.06 4.62
CA SER A 47 15.06 -1.10 3.83
C SER A 47 14.83 -1.67 2.42
N GLN A 48 13.98 -2.70 2.31
CA GLN A 48 13.64 -3.32 1.04
C GLN A 48 12.77 -2.40 0.17
N ILE A 49 11.84 -1.65 0.76
CA ILE A 49 11.06 -0.64 0.05
C ILE A 49 11.99 0.44 -0.51
N TYR A 50 12.88 1.01 0.30
CA TYR A 50 13.86 2.02 -0.15
C TYR A 50 14.76 1.50 -1.26
N HIS A 51 15.27 0.26 -1.12
CA HIS A 51 16.10 -0.36 -2.15
C HIS A 51 15.36 -0.47 -3.49
N ARG A 52 14.08 -0.88 -3.45
CA ARG A 52 13.25 -1.00 -4.66
C ARG A 52 12.91 0.36 -5.27
N ILE A 53 12.64 1.38 -4.45
CA ILE A 53 12.46 2.76 -4.91
C ILE A 53 13.73 3.24 -5.64
N SER A 54 14.90 3.03 -5.03
CA SER A 54 16.19 3.40 -5.62
C SER A 54 16.46 2.66 -6.94
N GLN A 55 16.14 1.37 -7.03
CA GLN A 55 16.28 0.59 -8.28
C GLN A 55 15.39 1.08 -9.42
N LEU A 56 14.29 1.77 -9.11
CA LEU A 56 13.32 2.25 -10.09
C LEU A 56 13.45 3.74 -10.38
N SER A 57 14.13 4.52 -9.54
CA SER A 57 14.42 5.93 -9.81
C SER A 57 15.16 6.15 -11.14
N THR A 58 15.94 5.14 -11.57
CA THR A 58 16.69 5.10 -12.84
C THR A 58 15.90 4.53 -14.03
N SER A 59 14.66 4.10 -13.82
CA SER A 59 13.77 3.55 -14.86
C SER A 59 13.36 4.62 -15.88
N ARG A 60 13.24 4.24 -17.17
CA ARG A 60 12.70 5.14 -18.22
C ARG A 60 11.17 5.14 -18.21
N ASP A 61 10.55 4.19 -17.53
CA ASP A 61 9.10 4.13 -17.28
C ASP A 61 8.69 5.19 -16.23
N GLN A 62 8.38 6.40 -16.71
CA GLN A 62 7.96 7.53 -15.86
C GLN A 62 6.69 7.23 -15.06
N THR A 63 5.74 6.50 -15.65
CA THR A 63 4.52 6.08 -14.97
C THR A 63 4.84 5.17 -13.80
N ALA A 64 5.72 4.17 -13.99
CA ALA A 64 6.15 3.31 -12.90
C ALA A 64 6.91 4.07 -11.81
N ARG A 65 7.74 5.07 -12.16
CA ARG A 65 8.46 5.90 -11.18
C ARG A 65 7.51 6.69 -10.28
N VAL A 66 6.58 7.44 -10.86
CA VAL A 66 5.61 8.24 -10.11
C VAL A 66 4.72 7.35 -9.25
N TRP A 67 4.25 6.25 -9.82
CA TRP A 67 3.42 5.28 -9.12
C TRP A 67 4.15 4.71 -7.91
N LEU A 68 5.41 4.30 -8.09
CA LEU A 68 6.17 3.64 -7.05
C LEU A 68 6.65 4.58 -5.94
N LEU A 69 6.92 5.84 -6.24
CA LEU A 69 7.22 6.84 -5.22
C LEU A 69 5.99 7.11 -4.34
N ARG A 70 4.84 7.39 -4.96
CA ARG A 70 3.59 7.68 -4.23
C ARG A 70 3.13 6.48 -3.41
N TRP A 71 3.19 5.29 -4.00
CA TRP A 71 2.85 4.06 -3.32
C TRP A 71 3.85 3.68 -2.25
N GLY A 72 5.15 3.79 -2.54
CA GLY A 72 6.21 3.48 -1.59
C GLY A 72 6.04 4.25 -0.28
N VAL A 73 5.75 5.55 -0.35
CA VAL A 73 5.49 6.38 0.83
C VAL A 73 4.26 5.90 1.60
N VAL A 74 3.14 5.63 0.92
CA VAL A 74 1.93 5.15 1.61
C VAL A 74 2.13 3.76 2.22
N LEU A 75 2.82 2.85 1.52
CA LEU A 75 3.11 1.51 2.04
C LEU A 75 4.03 1.56 3.25
N LEU A 76 5.02 2.46 3.27
CA LEU A 76 5.87 2.69 4.43
C LEU A 76 5.05 3.19 5.63
N ASN A 77 4.23 4.23 5.42
CA ASN A 77 3.34 4.75 6.47
C ASN A 77 2.40 3.66 7.00
N CYS A 78 1.75 2.91 6.10
CA CYS A 78 0.87 1.81 6.48
C CYS A 78 1.63 0.69 7.20
N SER A 79 2.88 0.39 6.82
CA SER A 79 3.64 -0.67 7.47
C SER A 79 3.90 -0.38 8.94
N HIS A 80 4.33 0.84 9.27
CA HIS A 80 4.54 1.25 10.66
C HIS A 80 3.25 1.17 11.48
N ILE A 81 2.14 1.63 10.91
CA ILE A 81 0.83 1.57 11.57
C ILE A 81 0.36 0.12 11.76
N VAL A 82 0.61 -0.75 10.78
CA VAL A 82 0.30 -2.19 10.86
C VAL A 82 1.12 -2.87 11.96
N TRP A 83 2.39 -2.50 12.12
CA TRP A 83 3.20 -2.98 13.24
C TRP A 83 2.62 -2.54 14.58
N GLN A 84 2.25 -1.27 14.71
CA GLN A 84 1.60 -0.76 15.92
C GLN A 84 0.29 -1.47 16.22
N LEU A 85 -0.60 -1.63 15.22
CA LEU A 85 -1.83 -2.39 15.36
C LEU A 85 -1.52 -3.81 15.86
N ARG A 86 -0.58 -4.52 15.23
CA ARG A 86 -0.24 -5.90 15.61
C ARG A 86 0.25 -6.02 17.05
N THR A 87 1.06 -5.07 17.52
CA THR A 87 1.62 -5.11 18.88
C THR A 87 0.66 -4.58 19.93
N TRP A 88 -0.31 -3.76 19.52
CA TRP A 88 -1.33 -3.19 20.39
C TRP A 88 -2.26 -4.29 20.95
N GLN A 89 -2.52 -4.22 22.25
CA GLN A 89 -3.27 -5.21 23.02
C GLN A 89 -4.25 -4.50 23.95
N SER A 90 -5.37 -5.15 24.22
CA SER A 90 -6.38 -4.70 25.19
C SER A 90 -7.11 -5.93 25.72
N ASP A 91 -7.57 -5.85 26.97
CA ASP A 91 -8.42 -6.89 27.57
C ASP A 91 -9.84 -6.89 26.98
N SER A 92 -10.22 -5.83 26.27
CA SER A 92 -11.51 -5.73 25.58
C SER A 92 -11.53 -6.56 24.30
N ALA A 93 -12.36 -7.61 24.30
CA ALA A 93 -12.61 -8.43 23.12
C ALA A 93 -13.16 -7.61 21.94
N THR A 94 -13.99 -6.59 22.22
CA THR A 94 -14.54 -5.68 21.21
C THR A 94 -13.44 -4.86 20.54
N LEU A 95 -12.55 -4.26 21.33
CA LEU A 95 -11.45 -3.45 20.78
C LEU A 95 -10.46 -4.32 19.99
N THR A 96 -10.16 -5.51 20.50
CA THR A 96 -9.35 -6.52 19.80
C THR A 96 -9.97 -6.89 18.44
N ALA A 97 -11.29 -7.08 18.38
CA ALA A 97 -11.99 -7.37 17.13
C ALA A 97 -11.96 -6.20 16.13
N MET A 98 -12.07 -4.95 16.61
CA MET A 98 -11.96 -3.74 15.78
C MET A 98 -10.54 -3.58 15.21
N ARG A 99 -9.51 -3.79 16.03
CA ARG A 99 -8.11 -3.86 15.57
C ARG A 99 -7.97 -4.88 14.44
N ASP A 100 -8.42 -6.11 14.67
CA ASP A 100 -8.26 -7.19 13.67
C ASP A 100 -9.05 -6.92 12.38
N ALA A 101 -10.22 -6.27 12.48
CA ALA A 101 -11.00 -5.85 11.33
C ALA A 101 -10.26 -4.79 10.50
N SER A 102 -9.64 -3.79 11.15
CA SER A 102 -8.85 -2.76 10.47
C SER A 102 -7.69 -3.35 9.65
N LEU A 103 -7.01 -4.38 10.18
CA LEU A 103 -5.94 -5.10 9.47
C LEU A 103 -6.46 -5.91 8.27
N ARG A 104 -7.63 -6.55 8.38
CA ARG A 104 -8.24 -7.33 7.29
C ARG A 104 -8.63 -6.45 6.09
N GLY A 105 -9.14 -5.24 6.34
CA GLY A 105 -9.53 -4.30 5.27
C GLY A 105 -8.37 -4.01 4.30
N LEU A 106 -7.16 -3.86 4.84
CA LEU A 106 -5.94 -3.54 4.07
C LEU A 106 -5.61 -4.58 2.99
N GLN A 107 -5.91 -5.86 3.21
CA GLN A 107 -5.59 -6.94 2.27
C GLN A 107 -6.32 -6.77 0.92
N ARG A 108 -7.49 -6.14 0.94
CA ARG A 108 -8.36 -5.98 -0.23
C ARG A 108 -8.01 -4.74 -1.05
N ILE A 109 -7.34 -3.75 -0.46
CA ILE A 109 -7.02 -2.47 -1.11
C ILE A 109 -6.05 -2.67 -2.29
N ILE A 110 -5.11 -3.61 -2.20
CA ILE A 110 -4.02 -3.74 -3.18
C ILE A 110 -4.19 -4.96 -4.08
N SER A 111 -4.19 -4.72 -5.39
CA SER A 111 -4.19 -5.74 -6.46
C SER A 111 -2.91 -5.71 -7.31
N GLU A 112 -2.73 -6.68 -8.21
CA GLU A 112 -1.64 -6.63 -9.21
C GLU A 112 -1.79 -5.46 -10.17
N ARG A 113 -3.01 -4.95 -10.34
CA ARG A 113 -3.36 -3.82 -11.20
C ARG A 113 -3.30 -2.48 -10.46
N GLY A 114 -2.92 -2.49 -9.17
CA GLY A 114 -2.88 -1.32 -8.31
C GLY A 114 -4.02 -1.28 -7.29
N VAL A 115 -4.39 -0.08 -6.86
CA VAL A 115 -5.36 0.12 -5.77
C VAL A 115 -6.74 -0.20 -6.33
N GLN A 116 -7.49 -0.99 -5.58
CA GLN A 116 -8.88 -1.25 -5.86
C GLN A 116 -9.72 -0.16 -5.21
N HIS A 117 -10.11 0.86 -5.97
CA HIS A 117 -10.82 2.04 -5.47
C HIS A 117 -12.02 1.70 -4.61
N ARG A 118 -12.86 0.77 -5.08
CA ARG A 118 -14.01 0.28 -4.33
C ARG A 118 -13.63 -0.21 -2.93
N PHE A 119 -12.60 -1.04 -2.81
CA PHE A 119 -12.16 -1.54 -1.51
C PHE A 119 -11.46 -0.48 -0.66
N LEU A 120 -10.79 0.48 -1.28
CA LEU A 120 -10.25 1.64 -0.56
C LEU A 120 -11.37 2.50 0.03
N ASP A 121 -12.42 2.78 -0.74
CA ASP A 121 -13.59 3.54 -0.29
C ASP A 121 -14.33 2.82 0.85
N GLU A 122 -14.60 1.52 0.67
CA GLU A 122 -15.21 0.67 1.70
C GLU A 122 -14.36 0.66 2.98
N THR A 123 -13.04 0.47 2.87
CA THR A 123 -12.15 0.45 4.06
C THR A 123 -12.11 1.82 4.75
N LEU A 124 -12.04 2.93 4.02
CA LEU A 124 -12.03 4.27 4.62
C LEU A 124 -13.35 4.57 5.36
N ALA A 125 -14.48 4.12 4.82
CA ALA A 125 -15.78 4.26 5.49
C ALA A 125 -15.86 3.41 6.75
N GLU A 126 -15.40 2.15 6.70
CA GLU A 126 -15.33 1.26 7.87
C GLU A 126 -14.44 1.83 8.98
N LEU A 127 -13.26 2.34 8.64
CA LEU A 127 -12.35 2.97 9.61
C LEU A 127 -12.98 4.23 10.24
N GLN A 128 -13.71 5.03 9.47
CA GLN A 128 -14.44 6.18 10.01
C GLN A 128 -15.50 5.74 11.04
N GLN A 129 -16.32 4.74 10.70
CA GLN A 129 -17.32 4.20 11.62
C GLN A 129 -16.70 3.62 12.89
N MET A 130 -15.55 2.96 12.79
CA MET A 130 -14.82 2.47 13.95
C MET A 130 -14.37 3.61 14.86
N MET A 131 -13.85 4.72 14.31
CA MET A 131 -13.45 5.88 15.10
C MET A 131 -14.64 6.52 15.81
N ASP A 132 -15.77 6.66 15.14
CA ASP A 132 -16.99 7.22 15.74
C ASP A 132 -17.48 6.34 16.91
N ALA A 133 -17.42 5.00 16.75
CA ALA A 133 -17.77 4.07 17.81
C ALA A 133 -16.78 4.12 19.00
N LEU A 134 -15.47 4.23 18.73
CA LEU A 134 -14.44 4.30 19.78
C LEU A 134 -14.56 5.55 20.64
N GLN A 135 -14.96 6.69 20.05
CA GLN A 135 -15.19 7.94 20.79
C GLN A 135 -16.27 7.79 21.88
N THR A 136 -17.23 6.88 21.70
CA THR A 136 -18.30 6.68 22.70
C THR A 136 -17.85 5.91 23.94
N GLN A 137 -16.77 5.12 23.85
CA GLN A 137 -16.34 4.22 24.93
C GLN A 137 -15.54 4.94 26.04
N GLN A 138 -14.94 6.11 25.76
CA GLN A 138 -14.21 6.95 26.73
C GLN A 138 -13.19 6.20 27.62
N THR A 139 -12.56 5.15 27.09
CA THR A 139 -11.45 4.43 27.75
C THR A 139 -10.11 4.80 27.15
N GLU A 140 -9.02 4.60 27.90
CA GLU A 140 -7.66 4.84 27.44
C GLU A 140 -7.32 3.96 26.22
N ASP A 141 -7.59 2.65 26.31
CA ASP A 141 -7.41 1.69 25.21
C ASP A 141 -8.19 2.09 23.94
N ALA A 142 -9.44 2.54 24.08
CA ALA A 142 -10.23 3.01 22.93
C ALA A 142 -9.63 4.28 22.32
N GLY A 143 -9.10 5.18 23.14
CA GLY A 143 -8.41 6.39 22.69
C GLY A 143 -7.12 6.07 21.94
N GLU A 144 -6.30 5.15 22.44
CA GLU A 144 -5.08 4.71 21.77
C GLU A 144 -5.40 4.04 20.42
N LEU A 145 -6.35 3.10 20.41
CA LEU A 145 -6.78 2.44 19.19
C LEU A 145 -7.36 3.42 18.17
N ALA A 146 -8.16 4.40 18.61
CA ALA A 146 -8.69 5.44 17.74
C ALA A 146 -7.57 6.27 17.11
N GLY A 147 -6.53 6.61 17.87
CA GLY A 147 -5.35 7.32 17.36
C GLY A 147 -4.54 6.51 16.34
N ILE A 148 -4.44 5.19 16.51
CA ILE A 148 -3.81 4.30 15.53
C ILE A 148 -4.66 4.21 14.26
N ILE A 149 -5.98 4.00 14.39
CA ILE A 149 -6.94 3.90 13.27
C ILE A 149 -7.02 5.22 12.49
N TRP A 150 -6.98 6.38 13.16
CA TRP A 150 -6.95 7.68 12.51
C TRP A 150 -5.73 7.85 11.61
N ARG A 151 -4.54 7.49 12.11
CA ARG A 151 -3.31 7.53 11.31
C ARG A 151 -3.38 6.57 10.12
N LEU A 152 -4.03 5.42 10.28
CA LEU A 152 -4.29 4.49 9.17
C LEU A 152 -5.18 5.13 8.12
N TRP A 153 -6.29 5.72 8.54
CA TRP A 153 -7.23 6.42 7.67
C TRP A 153 -6.53 7.55 6.89
N CYS A 154 -5.74 8.39 7.56
CA CYS A 154 -4.96 9.47 6.93
C CYS A 154 -3.92 8.95 5.93
N SER A 155 -3.30 7.79 6.20
CA SER A 155 -2.34 7.18 5.29
C SER A 155 -3.02 6.62 4.05
N LEU A 156 -4.17 5.96 4.22
CA LEU A 156 -4.95 5.39 3.13
C LEU A 156 -5.66 6.44 2.28
N SER A 157 -6.13 7.54 2.87
CA SER A 157 -6.82 8.61 2.14
C SER A 157 -5.91 9.28 1.10
N GLN A 158 -4.59 9.29 1.32
CA GLN A 158 -3.60 9.72 0.33
C GLN A 158 -3.61 8.86 -0.93
N LEU A 159 -4.01 7.57 -0.85
CA LEU A 159 -4.15 6.72 -2.04
C LEU A 159 -5.23 7.23 -2.98
N LYS A 160 -6.30 7.87 -2.47
CA LYS A 160 -7.32 8.49 -3.31
C LYS A 160 -6.75 9.59 -4.21
N GLN A 161 -5.87 10.41 -3.64
CA GLN A 161 -5.26 11.55 -4.32
C GLN A 161 -4.07 11.16 -5.21
N ALA A 162 -3.39 10.05 -4.86
CA ALA A 162 -2.21 9.57 -5.56
C ALA A 162 -2.52 8.96 -6.95
N LEU A 163 -3.78 8.62 -7.22
CA LEU A 163 -4.23 8.02 -8.48
C LEU A 163 -4.41 9.10 -9.55
N PRO A 164 -3.62 9.07 -10.63
CA PRO A 164 -3.87 9.96 -11.77
C PRO A 164 -5.16 9.52 -12.50
N ASP A 165 -5.86 10.46 -13.14
CA ASP A 165 -7.06 10.28 -14.00
C ASP A 165 -6.87 9.32 -15.20
N ASN A 166 -5.80 8.54 -15.24
CA ASN A 166 -5.30 7.80 -16.40
C ASN A 166 -6.07 6.51 -16.70
N ALA A 167 -7.21 6.25 -16.06
CA ALA A 167 -8.11 5.17 -16.46
C ALA A 167 -8.60 5.34 -17.92
N GLY A 168 -8.62 6.59 -18.42
CA GLY A 168 -8.89 6.89 -19.84
C GLY A 168 -7.72 6.61 -20.79
N GLN A 169 -6.47 6.61 -20.31
CA GLN A 169 -5.28 6.57 -21.18
C GLN A 169 -4.70 5.16 -21.37
N LEU A 170 -5.02 4.22 -20.47
CA LEU A 170 -4.64 2.81 -20.61
C LEU A 170 -5.53 2.05 -21.62
N ARG A 171 -6.73 2.55 -21.90
CA ARG A 171 -7.61 2.03 -22.97
C ARG A 171 -7.16 2.46 -24.36
N SER A 172 -6.63 3.68 -24.52
CA SER A 172 -6.14 4.19 -25.81
C SER A 172 -4.74 3.70 -26.19
N ALA A 173 -3.99 3.12 -25.25
CA ALA A 173 -2.64 2.59 -25.49
C ALA A 173 -2.58 1.09 -25.85
N GLY A 174 -3.71 0.38 -25.93
CA GLY A 174 -3.77 -1.02 -26.38
C GLY A 174 -2.94 -2.01 -25.54
N ILE A 175 -2.94 -1.86 -24.20
CA ILE A 175 -2.24 -2.78 -23.28
C ILE A 175 -3.23 -3.64 -22.45
N LEU A 176 -4.53 -3.57 -22.76
CA LEU A 176 -5.51 -4.61 -22.48
C LEU A 176 -6.21 -5.00 -23.78
#